data_AF-A0A958V4U8-F1
#
_entry.id   AF-A0A958V4U8-F1
#
_cell.length_a   1.000
_cell.length_b   1.000
_cell.length_c   1.000
_cell.angle_alpha   90.00
_cell.angle_beta   90.00
_cell.angle_gamma   90.00
#
_symmetry.space_group_name_H-M   'P 1'
#
loop_
_entity.id
_entity.type
_entity.pdbx_description
1 polymer ?
#
loop_
_entity_poly.entity_id
_entity_poly.type
_entity_poly.pdbx_seq_one_letter_code
_entity_poly.pdbx_strand_id
1 'polypeptide(L)'
;TTDFFSDGEIAIVPSSLFQRIPSIENLQALTDCIVWKITYENFQQLFHHLPGLREWGRSWFSHQLFALKQRTLEMITESAATRYHKLMKERPLVIRQAVLKHIASYLGITDSSLSRIRKEMSGK
;
A
#
# COMPACT_ATOMS: atom_id res chain seq x y z
N THR A 1 5.06 7.83 -2.27
CA THR A 1 4.86 6.39 -2.01
C THR A 1 3.39 6.09 -2.11
N THR A 2 3.00 5.22 -3.05
CA THR A 2 1.60 4.89 -3.31
C THR A 2 1.08 3.81 -2.37
N ASP A 3 1.90 2.84 -1.95
CA ASP A 3 1.51 1.87 -0.93
C ASP A 3 2.73 1.26 -0.24
N PHE A 4 2.48 0.48 0.81
CA PHE A 4 3.43 -0.44 1.44
C PHE A 4 2.85 -1.84 1.40
N PHE A 5 3.72 -2.85 1.34
CA PHE A 5 3.33 -4.26 1.36
C PHE A 5 4.14 -5.02 2.41
N SER A 6 3.48 -5.89 3.16
CA SER A 6 4.03 -6.73 4.23
C SER A 6 3.73 -8.22 3.96
N ASP A 7 4.15 -9.09 4.88
CA ASP A 7 3.96 -10.54 4.74
C ASP A 7 2.48 -10.92 4.52
N GLY A 8 2.25 -11.86 3.61
CA GLY A 8 0.92 -12.30 3.19
C GLY A 8 0.12 -11.32 2.30
N GLU A 9 0.63 -10.11 2.06
CA GLU A 9 -0.06 -9.13 1.20
C GLU A 9 0.33 -9.28 -0.28
N ILE A 10 -0.61 -8.90 -1.14
CA ILE A 10 -0.47 -9.02 -2.59
C ILE A 10 -0.08 -7.66 -3.16
N ALA A 11 1.14 -7.59 -3.70
CA ALA A 11 1.62 -6.43 -4.44
C ALA A 11 1.25 -6.56 -5.93
N ILE A 12 0.37 -5.67 -6.40
CA ILE A 12 0.06 -5.54 -7.83
C ILE A 12 0.08 -4.07 -8.24
N VAL A 13 0.33 -3.84 -9.53
CA VAL A 13 0.10 -2.54 -10.14
C VAL A 13 -1.03 -2.69 -11.15
N PRO A 14 -2.27 -2.25 -10.82
CA PRO A 14 -3.46 -2.55 -11.62
C PRO A 14 -3.38 -2.11 -13.07
N SER A 15 -2.79 -0.94 -13.35
CA SER A 15 -2.59 -0.43 -14.71
C SER A 15 -1.72 -1.40 -15.54
N SER A 16 -0.61 -1.86 -14.98
CA SER A 16 0.28 -2.80 -15.67
C SER A 16 -0.35 -4.17 -15.85
N LEU A 17 -1.00 -4.71 -14.82
CA LEU A 17 -1.55 -6.06 -14.86
C LEU A 17 -2.79 -6.15 -15.77
N PHE A 18 -3.75 -5.24 -15.63
CA PHE A 18 -5.05 -5.33 -16.30
C PHE A 18 -5.13 -4.59 -17.62
N GLN A 19 -4.50 -3.41 -17.71
CA GLN A 19 -4.52 -2.60 -18.93
C GLN A 19 -3.33 -2.88 -19.84
N ARG A 20 -2.34 -3.66 -19.37
CA ARG A 20 -1.12 -4.01 -20.14
C ARG A 20 -0.34 -2.79 -20.63
N ILE A 21 -0.38 -1.70 -19.85
CA ILE A 21 0.37 -0.47 -20.13
C ILE A 21 1.58 -0.34 -19.20
N PRO A 22 2.66 0.34 -19.64
CA PRO A 22 3.78 0.66 -18.76
C PRO A 22 3.31 1.41 -17.51
N SER A 23 3.75 0.94 -16.35
CA SER A 23 3.48 1.59 -15.07
C SER A 23 4.40 2.78 -14.84
N ILE A 24 3.86 3.83 -14.22
CA ILE A 24 4.66 4.92 -13.62
C ILE A 24 5.14 4.59 -12.19
N GLU A 25 4.54 3.57 -11.58
CA GLU A 25 4.90 3.04 -10.26
C GLU A 25 5.97 1.96 -10.37
N ASN A 26 6.88 1.94 -9.41
CA ASN A 26 7.88 0.89 -9.24
C ASN A 26 7.65 0.17 -7.91
N LEU A 27 7.88 -1.15 -7.90
CA LEU A 27 7.93 -1.94 -6.67
C LEU A 27 9.38 -2.08 -6.22
N GLN A 28 9.64 -1.77 -4.96
CA GLN A 28 10.97 -1.83 -4.37
C GLN A 28 10.91 -2.57 -3.04
N ALA A 29 11.79 -3.56 -2.85
CA ALA A 29 11.99 -4.20 -1.57
C ALA A 29 12.65 -3.20 -0.59
N LEU A 30 12.03 -2.96 0.56
CA LEU A 30 12.58 -2.10 1.62
C LEU A 30 13.45 -2.87 2.61
N THR A 31 13.31 -4.19 2.64
CA THR A 31 14.05 -5.13 3.47
C THR A 31 14.30 -6.39 2.65
N ASP A 32 15.22 -7.24 3.11
CA ASP A 32 15.40 -8.57 2.53
C ASP A 32 14.10 -9.36 2.66
N CYS A 33 13.59 -9.84 1.52
CA CYS A 33 12.31 -10.54 1.47
C CYS A 33 12.30 -11.64 0.41
N ILE A 34 11.36 -12.57 0.58
CA ILE A 34 11.04 -13.60 -0.42
C ILE A 34 9.69 -13.24 -0.99
N VAL A 35 9.59 -13.21 -2.31
CA VAL A 35 8.35 -12.95 -3.03
C VAL A 35 7.99 -14.09 -3.95
N TRP A 36 6.71 -14.43 -3.97
CA TRP A 36 6.15 -15.36 -4.95
C TRP A 36 5.62 -14.56 -6.14
N LYS A 37 6.03 -14.95 -7.35
CA LYS A 37 5.62 -14.28 -8.59
C LYS A 37 4.72 -15.19 -9.41
N ILE A 38 3.64 -14.63 -9.92
CA ILE A 38 2.82 -15.24 -10.97
C ILE A 38 2.97 -14.43 -12.27
N THR A 39 3.06 -15.12 -13.41
CA THR A 39 3.03 -14.46 -14.72
C THR A 39 1.62 -14.00 -15.06
N TYR A 40 1.49 -13.05 -15.97
CA TYR A 40 0.17 -12.59 -16.42
C TYR A 40 -0.63 -13.74 -17.05
N GLU A 41 0.04 -14.57 -17.85
CA GLU A 41 -0.59 -15.68 -18.57
C GLU A 41 -1.14 -16.72 -17.59
N ASN A 42 -0.35 -17.10 -16.57
CA ASN A 42 -0.80 -18.02 -15.53
C ASN A 42 -1.93 -17.41 -14.70
N PHE A 43 -1.81 -16.12 -14.33
CA PHE A 43 -2.87 -15.42 -13.61
C PHE A 43 -4.19 -15.45 -14.40
N GLN A 44 -4.16 -15.13 -15.70
CA GLN A 44 -5.34 -15.15 -16.56
C GLN A 44 -5.93 -16.55 -16.67
N GLN A 45 -5.10 -17.58 -16.90
CA GLN A 45 -5.57 -18.96 -16.97
C GLN A 45 -6.27 -19.40 -15.68
N LEU A 46 -5.63 -19.18 -14.53
CA LEU A 46 -6.23 -19.53 -13.24
C LEU A 46 -7.52 -18.75 -13.00
N PHE A 47 -7.55 -17.45 -13.34
CA PHE A 47 -8.75 -16.63 -13.19
C PHE A 47 -9.89 -17.09 -14.11
N HIS A 48 -9.61 -17.64 -15.30
CA HIS A 48 -10.65 -18.15 -16.20
C HIS A 48 -11.11 -19.59 -15.87
N HIS A 49 -10.24 -20.40 -15.29
CA HIS A 49 -10.53 -21.83 -15.09
C HIS A 49 -10.89 -22.20 -13.64
N LEU A 50 -10.59 -21.36 -12.65
CA LEU A 50 -10.91 -21.61 -11.25
C LEU A 50 -11.96 -20.61 -10.74
N PRO A 51 -13.26 -20.99 -10.68
CA PRO A 51 -14.32 -20.11 -10.19
C PRO A 51 -14.07 -19.58 -8.78
N GLY A 52 -13.49 -20.40 -7.89
CA GLY A 52 -13.11 -19.97 -6.54
C GLY A 52 -12.09 -18.83 -6.54
N LEU A 53 -11.12 -18.84 -7.46
CA LEU A 53 -10.15 -17.76 -7.60
C LEU A 53 -10.81 -16.47 -8.11
N ARG A 54 -11.81 -16.56 -9.00
CA ARG A 54 -12.57 -15.38 -9.42
C ARG A 54 -13.34 -14.74 -8.28
N GLU A 55 -14.04 -15.54 -7.48
CA GLU A 55 -14.81 -15.00 -6.35
C GLU A 55 -13.92 -14.40 -5.28
N TRP A 56 -12.83 -15.09 -4.95
CA TRP A 56 -11.80 -14.53 -4.08
C TRP A 56 -11.24 -13.22 -4.66
N GLY A 57 -10.90 -13.20 -5.95
CA GLY A 57 -10.38 -12.03 -6.64
C GLY A 57 -11.36 -10.86 -6.61
N ARG A 58 -12.65 -11.10 -6.89
CA ARG A 58 -13.71 -10.09 -6.80
C ARG A 58 -13.81 -9.50 -5.40
N SER A 59 -13.79 -10.34 -4.36
CA SER A 59 -13.81 -9.90 -2.97
C SER A 59 -12.58 -9.06 -2.63
N TRP A 60 -11.39 -9.53 -3.02
CA TRP A 60 -10.13 -8.83 -2.83
C TRP A 60 -10.14 -7.47 -3.52
N PHE A 61 -10.52 -7.39 -4.80
CA PHE A 61 -10.63 -6.12 -5.52
C PHE A 61 -11.62 -5.15 -4.88
N SER A 62 -12.78 -5.62 -4.42
CA SER A 62 -13.75 -4.78 -3.72
C SER A 62 -13.17 -4.19 -2.44
N HIS A 63 -12.40 -4.99 -1.68
CA HIS A 63 -11.75 -4.52 -0.47
C HIS A 63 -10.66 -3.48 -0.79
N GLN A 64 -9.83 -3.73 -1.81
CA GLN A 64 -8.81 -2.77 -2.23
C GLN A 64 -9.41 -1.46 -2.73
N LEU A 65 -10.51 -1.51 -3.49
CA LEU A 65 -11.21 -0.31 -3.93
C LEU A 65 -11.77 0.50 -2.75
N PHE A 66 -12.35 -0.19 -1.75
CA PHE A 66 -12.80 0.46 -0.52
C PHE A 66 -11.64 1.11 0.23
N ALA A 67 -10.54 0.39 0.45
CA ALA A 67 -9.36 0.90 1.14
C ALA A 67 -8.76 2.13 0.42
N LEU A 68 -8.67 2.10 -0.91
CA LEU A 68 -8.22 3.23 -1.72
C LEU A 68 -9.15 4.44 -1.57
N LYS A 69 -10.47 4.22 -1.61
CA LYS A 69 -11.45 5.30 -1.43
C LYS A 69 -11.38 5.90 -0.03
N GLN A 70 -11.28 5.06 0.99
CA GLN A 70 -11.15 5.47 2.38
C GLN A 70 -9.89 6.32 2.57
N ARG A 71 -8.74 5.83 2.09
CA ARG A 71 -7.48 6.60 2.16
C ARG A 71 -7.57 7.93 1.42
N THR A 72 -8.23 7.96 0.26
CA THR A 72 -8.43 9.21 -0.49
C THR A 72 -9.26 10.21 0.33
N LEU A 73 -10.31 9.76 1.01
CA LEU A 73 -11.10 10.62 1.90
C LEU A 73 -10.28 11.13 3.07
N GLU A 74 -9.51 10.27 3.74
CA GLU A 74 -8.66 10.65 4.87
C GLU A 74 -7.57 11.66 4.49
N MET A 75 -7.05 11.57 3.26
CA MET A 75 -6.11 12.57 2.74
C MET A 75 -6.75 13.96 2.61
N ILE A 76 -8.06 14.03 2.39
CA ILE A 76 -8.82 15.27 2.24
C ILE A 76 -9.31 15.78 3.60
N THR A 77 -9.81 14.89 4.46
CA THR A 77 -10.56 15.27 5.67
C THR A 77 -9.74 15.27 6.95
N GLU A 78 -8.62 14.55 7.00
CA GLU A 78 -7.86 14.39 8.24
C GLU A 78 -6.56 15.19 8.27
N SER A 79 -6.07 15.45 9.49
CA SER A 79 -4.74 16.03 9.68
C SER A 79 -3.66 14.98 9.38
N ALA A 80 -2.47 15.44 8.98
CA ALA A 80 -1.34 14.55 8.77
C ALA A 80 -0.91 13.80 10.04
N ALA A 81 -1.08 14.41 11.22
CA ALA A 81 -0.82 13.76 12.50
C ALA A 81 -1.80 12.61 12.77
N THR A 82 -3.09 12.80 12.47
CA THR A 82 -4.12 11.76 12.56
C THR A 82 -3.79 10.58 11.63
N ARG A 83 -3.47 10.86 10.36
CA ARG A 83 -3.09 9.82 9.39
C ARG A 83 -1.83 9.05 9.82
N TYR A 84 -0.83 9.75 10.36
CA TYR A 84 0.37 9.10 10.89
C TYR A 84 0.05 8.19 12.08
N HIS A 85 -0.78 8.65 13.02
CA HIS A 85 -1.20 7.85 14.16
C HIS A 85 -1.95 6.57 13.74
N LYS A 86 -2.86 6.68 12.76
CA LYS A 86 -3.52 5.51 12.16
C LYS A 86 -2.51 4.54 11.54
N LEU A 87 -1.57 5.05 10.74
CA LEU A 87 -0.53 4.22 10.12
C LEU A 87 0.33 3.49 11.19
N MET A 88 0.64 4.13 12.31
CA MET A 88 1.34 3.49 13.43
C MET A 88 0.55 2.34 14.04
N LYS A 89 -0.76 2.51 14.20
CA LYS A 89 -1.63 1.50 14.81
C LYS A 89 -1.88 0.33 13.86
N GLU A 90 -2.14 0.62 12.60
CA GLU A 90 -2.56 -0.37 11.60
C GLU A 90 -1.37 -1.10 10.98
N ARG A 91 -0.24 -0.39 10.77
CA ARG A 91 0.93 -0.93 10.07
C ARG A 91 2.23 -0.63 10.83
N PRO A 92 2.40 -1.16 12.05
CA PRO A 92 3.58 -0.89 12.87
C PRO A 92 4.90 -1.39 12.26
N LEU A 93 4.85 -2.38 11.36
CA LEU A 93 6.04 -2.83 10.62
C LEU A 93 6.53 -1.78 9.63
N VAL A 94 5.62 -1.12 8.92
CA VAL A 94 5.96 -0.02 7.99
C VAL A 94 6.69 1.09 8.73
N ILE A 95 6.21 1.48 9.91
CA ILE A 95 6.85 2.53 10.71
C ILE A 95 8.27 2.16 11.13
N ARG A 96 8.51 0.86 11.41
CA ARG A 96 9.82 0.37 11.86
C ARG A 96 10.82 0.19 10.73
N GLN A 97 10.36 -0.18 9.53
CA GLN A 97 11.24 -0.62 8.44
C GLN A 97 11.34 0.40 7.29
N ALA A 98 10.31 1.21 7.05
CA ALA A 98 10.34 2.15 5.95
C ALA A 98 11.19 3.40 6.29
N VAL A 99 11.94 3.87 5.30
CA VAL A 99 12.67 5.14 5.40
C VAL A 99 11.67 6.29 5.57
N LEU A 100 12.01 7.25 6.43
CA LEU A 100 11.13 8.36 6.81
C LEU A 100 10.55 9.12 5.61
N LYS A 101 11.34 9.28 4.55
CA LYS A 101 10.92 9.91 3.29
C LYS A 101 9.75 9.19 2.62
N HIS A 102 9.74 7.86 2.64
CA HIS A 102 8.63 7.09 2.08
C HIS A 102 7.37 7.24 2.92
N ILE A 103 7.50 7.28 4.25
CA ILE A 103 6.38 7.50 5.17
C ILE A 103 5.80 8.91 4.97
N ALA A 104 6.65 9.93 4.92
CA ALA A 104 6.23 11.31 4.69
C ALA A 104 5.49 11.48 3.35
N SER A 105 6.06 10.92 2.28
CA SER A 105 5.43 10.91 0.96
C SER A 105 4.11 10.14 0.95
N TYR A 106 4.01 9.01 1.66
CA TYR A 106 2.77 8.23 1.79
C TYR A 106 1.64 9.01 2.48
N LEU A 107 2.00 9.88 3.44
CA LEU A 107 1.09 10.73 4.20
C LEU A 107 0.78 12.08 3.51
N GLY A 108 1.42 12.36 2.38
CA GLY A 108 1.28 13.61 1.63
C GLY A 108 1.92 14.82 2.29
N ILE A 109 3.01 14.64 3.02
CA ILE A 109 3.73 15.73 3.71
C ILE A 109 5.24 15.67 3.44
N THR A 110 5.95 16.73 3.83
CA THR A 110 7.41 16.75 3.79
C THR A 110 8.03 15.96 4.94
N ASP A 111 9.27 15.50 4.75
CA ASP A 111 10.05 14.80 5.78
C ASP A 111 10.24 15.66 7.04
N SER A 112 10.37 16.98 6.87
CA SER A 112 10.44 17.96 7.97
C SER A 112 9.12 18.04 8.75
N SER A 113 7.99 18.06 8.05
CA SER A 113 6.66 18.06 8.68
C SER A 113 6.43 16.79 9.50
N LEU A 114 6.81 15.63 8.95
CA LEU A 114 6.71 14.35 9.66
C LEU A 114 7.62 14.32 10.89
N SER A 115 8.84 14.85 10.78
CA SER A 115 9.78 14.93 11.89
C SER A 115 9.24 15.75 13.06
N ARG A 116 8.59 16.89 12.77
CA ARG A 116 7.91 17.71 13.79
C ARG A 116 6.78 16.94 14.49
N ILE A 117 5.91 16.30 13.71
CA ILE A 117 4.79 15.49 14.24
C ILE A 117 5.33 14.42 15.21
N ARG A 118 6.38 13.69 14.82
CA ARG A 118 7.00 12.65 15.67
C ARG A 118 7.56 13.23 16.98
N LYS A 119 8.18 14.41 16.95
CA LYS A 119 8.70 15.08 18.15
C LYS A 119 7.59 15.48 19.11
N GLU A 120 6.50 16.03 18.60
CA GLU A 120 5.33 16.44 19.41
C GLU A 120 4.65 15.25 20.11
N MET A 121 4.65 14.07 19.49
CA MET A 121 4.10 12.85 20.12
C MET A 121 5.05 12.17 21.10
N SER A 122 6.37 12.34 20.95
CA SER A 122 7.36 11.75 21.87
C SER A 122 7.63 12.61 23.11
N GLY A 123 7.23 13.89 23.06
CA GLY A 123 7.34 14.85 24.18
C GLY A 123 6.11 14.90 25.09
N LYS A 124 5.16 13.97 24.91
CA LYS A 124 4.06 13.68 25.84
C LYS A 124 4.35 12.35 26.52
#